data_AF-A0A9P5SBM8-F1
#
_entry.id   AF-A0A9P5SBM8-F1
#
_cell.length_a   1.000
_cell.length_b   1.000
_cell.length_c   1.000
_cell.angle_alpha   90.00
_cell.angle_beta   90.00
_cell.angle_gamma   90.00
#
_symmetry.space_group_name_H-M   'P 1'
#
loop_
_entity.id
_entity.type
_entity.pdbx_description
1 polymer ?
#
loop_
_entity_poly.entity_id
_entity_poly.type
_entity_poly.pdbx_seq_one_letter_code
_entity_poly.pdbx_strand_id
1 'polypeptide(L)'
;MTVSTATIAPTPTTNLSSAEISKALDAKDNTFTYYYFKLHTHGATARALLAYAEADWTEVHPSDWFNVEKPLLKFGTLPVLYEHSRDGKVVVEHAEAMGLEIRLARKFGLLGANAFEETQILGFFSNTRA
;
A
#
# COMPACT_ATOMS: atom_id res chain seq x y z
N MET A 1 -16.07 -7.23 29.38
CA MET A 1 -15.02 -6.41 28.76
C MET A 1 -15.15 -6.66 27.26
N THR A 2 -15.84 -5.78 26.55
CA THR A 2 -16.08 -5.92 25.11
C THR A 2 -14.76 -5.67 24.39
N VAL A 3 -14.20 -6.71 23.79
CA VAL A 3 -13.08 -6.60 22.86
C VAL A 3 -13.60 -5.77 21.69
N SER A 4 -13.25 -4.49 21.65
CA SER A 4 -13.42 -3.66 20.46
C SER A 4 -12.58 -4.34 19.39
N THR A 5 -13.23 -5.01 18.45
CA THR A 5 -12.60 -5.56 17.25
C THR A 5 -11.87 -4.41 16.59
N ALA A 6 -10.54 -4.39 16.72
CA ALA A 6 -9.68 -3.46 15.99
C ALA A 6 -10.11 -3.51 14.52
N THR A 7 -10.39 -2.34 13.93
CA THR A 7 -10.86 -2.18 12.55
C THR A 7 -10.02 -3.06 11.64
N ILE A 8 -10.57 -4.23 11.33
CA ILE A 8 -10.00 -5.22 10.44
C ILE A 8 -9.89 -4.50 9.09
N ALA A 9 -8.71 -4.61 8.48
CA ALA A 9 -8.38 -4.15 7.13
C ALA A 9 -9.61 -3.81 6.24
N PRO A 10 -9.63 -2.63 5.59
CA PRO A 10 -10.68 -2.26 4.65
C PRO A 10 -10.98 -3.38 3.67
N THR A 11 -12.27 -3.68 3.45
CA THR A 11 -12.66 -4.73 2.51
C THR A 11 -12.39 -4.27 1.07
N PRO A 12 -11.56 -5.00 0.29
CA PRO A 12 -11.27 -4.61 -1.09
C PRO A 12 -12.51 -4.69 -1.97
N THR A 13 -12.63 -3.78 -2.94
CA THR A 13 -13.72 -3.77 -3.92
C THR A 13 -13.55 -4.92 -4.92
N THR A 14 -14.55 -5.79 -5.02
CA THR A 14 -14.51 -6.99 -5.91
C THR A 14 -15.53 -6.96 -7.05
N ASN A 15 -16.45 -6.00 -7.07
CA ASN A 15 -17.59 -5.98 -8.00
C ASN A 15 -17.41 -5.04 -9.21
N LEU A 16 -16.21 -4.51 -9.43
CA LEU A 16 -15.89 -3.62 -10.54
C LEU A 16 -14.92 -4.30 -11.52
N SER A 17 -14.98 -3.89 -12.79
CA SER A 17 -14.01 -4.33 -13.78
C SER A 17 -12.62 -3.73 -13.51
N SER A 18 -11.57 -4.38 -14.05
CA SER A 18 -10.20 -3.89 -13.93
C SER A 18 -10.00 -2.48 -14.50
N ALA A 19 -10.72 -2.13 -15.58
CA ALA A 19 -10.65 -0.81 -16.19
C ALA A 19 -11.27 0.28 -15.30
N GLU A 20 -12.40 -0.01 -14.65
CA GLU A 20 -13.04 0.91 -13.71
C GLU A 20 -12.17 1.14 -12.48
N ILE A 21 -11.57 0.07 -11.95
CA ILE A 21 -10.62 0.15 -10.83
C ILE A 21 -9.41 1.00 -11.25
N SER A 22 -8.77 0.69 -12.39
CA SER A 22 -7.61 1.46 -12.87
C SER A 22 -7.91 2.95 -12.95
N LYS A 23 -9.06 3.31 -13.55
CA LYS A 23 -9.48 4.70 -13.67
C LYS A 23 -9.65 5.40 -12.31
N ALA A 24 -10.20 4.71 -11.32
CA ALA A 24 -10.33 5.25 -9.96
C ALA A 24 -8.95 5.40 -9.28
N LEU A 25 -8.02 4.50 -9.56
CA LEU A 25 -6.66 4.52 -9.02
C LEU A 25 -5.74 5.59 -9.66
N ASP A 26 -6.07 6.08 -10.85
CA ASP A 26 -5.32 7.15 -11.53
C ASP A 26 -5.57 8.54 -10.92
N ALA A 27 -6.64 8.70 -10.14
CA ALA A 27 -6.93 9.95 -9.45
C ALA A 27 -5.84 10.31 -8.44
N LYS A 28 -5.40 11.58 -8.45
CA LYS A 28 -4.28 12.04 -7.60
C LYS A 28 -4.67 12.26 -6.14
N ASP A 29 -5.96 12.43 -5.87
CA ASP A 29 -6.53 12.75 -4.56
C ASP A 29 -7.06 11.51 -3.81
N ASN A 30 -6.54 10.33 -4.15
CA ASN A 30 -6.77 9.11 -3.39
C ASN A 30 -6.10 9.19 -2.02
N THR A 31 -6.72 8.56 -1.03
CA THR A 31 -6.18 8.46 0.32
C THR A 31 -5.68 7.04 0.61
N PHE A 32 -4.86 6.89 1.64
CA PHE A 32 -4.19 5.62 1.91
C PHE A 32 -4.31 5.17 3.37
N THR A 33 -4.48 3.87 3.56
CA THR A 33 -4.26 3.22 4.87
C THR A 33 -3.05 2.32 4.75
N TYR A 34 -2.00 2.61 5.51
CA TYR A 34 -0.79 1.80 5.55
C TYR A 34 -0.83 0.90 6.78
N TYR A 35 -0.89 -0.42 6.56
CA TYR A 35 -0.93 -1.41 7.61
C TYR A 35 0.44 -2.07 7.77
N TYR A 36 1.12 -1.80 8.89
CA TYR A 36 2.43 -2.37 9.20
C TYR A 36 2.73 -2.37 10.69
N PHE A 37 3.76 -3.11 11.10
CA PHE A 37 4.30 -3.02 12.46
C PHE A 37 4.89 -1.63 12.73
N LYS A 38 5.01 -1.27 14.02
CA LYS A 38 5.76 -0.08 14.50
C LYS A 38 7.27 -0.27 14.36
N LEU A 39 7.72 -0.62 13.16
CA LEU A 39 9.10 -0.92 12.77
C LEU A 39 9.39 -0.26 11.43
N HIS A 40 10.65 0.12 11.20
CA HIS A 40 11.07 0.70 9.92
C HIS A 40 11.18 -0.37 8.84
N THR A 41 12.24 -1.19 8.82
CA THR A 41 12.41 -2.40 7.97
C THR A 41 11.75 -2.29 6.59
N HIS A 42 10.96 -3.29 6.17
CA HIS A 42 10.26 -3.30 4.89
C HIS A 42 9.13 -2.27 4.75
N GLY A 43 8.88 -1.46 5.78
CA GLY A 43 7.92 -0.36 5.70
C GLY A 43 8.53 1.03 5.72
N ALA A 44 9.85 1.16 5.67
CA ALA A 44 10.50 2.46 5.65
C ALA A 44 10.25 3.19 4.32
N THR A 45 10.44 2.48 3.20
CA THR A 45 10.33 3.05 1.86
C THR A 45 8.90 3.49 1.55
N ALA A 46 7.90 2.65 1.81
CA ALA A 46 6.49 3.02 1.64
C ALA A 46 6.11 4.30 2.42
N ARG A 47 6.50 4.40 3.69
CA ARG A 47 6.28 5.63 4.50
C ARG A 47 6.99 6.83 3.91
N ALA A 48 8.24 6.66 3.45
CA ALA A 48 9.00 7.74 2.84
C ALA A 48 8.35 8.23 1.53
N LEU A 49 7.85 7.32 0.69
CA LEU A 49 7.13 7.67 -0.54
C LEU A 49 5.84 8.44 -0.25
N LEU A 50 5.03 7.96 0.70
CA LEU A 50 3.80 8.64 1.12
C LEU A 50 4.06 10.03 1.71
N ALA A 51 5.07 10.15 2.58
CA ALA A 51 5.47 11.41 3.19
C ALA A 51 6.06 12.40 2.15
N TYR A 52 6.94 11.93 1.27
CA TYR A 52 7.54 12.75 0.22
C TYR A 52 6.48 13.31 -0.74
N ALA A 53 5.45 12.52 -1.05
CA ALA A 53 4.36 12.95 -1.91
C ALA A 53 3.30 13.83 -1.21
N GLU A 54 3.47 14.11 0.09
CA GLU A 54 2.46 14.79 0.93
C GLU A 54 1.08 14.14 0.80
N ALA A 55 1.04 12.81 0.66
CA ALA A 55 -0.20 12.06 0.49
C ALA A 55 -1.07 12.13 1.74
N ASP A 56 -2.39 12.04 1.58
CA ASP A 56 -3.30 11.85 2.71
C ASP A 56 -3.32 10.37 3.11
N TRP A 57 -2.71 10.05 4.25
CA TRP A 57 -2.62 8.68 4.71
C TRP A 57 -2.65 8.54 6.23
N THR A 58 -3.09 7.36 6.66
CA THR A 58 -3.08 6.94 8.07
C THR A 58 -2.32 5.63 8.23
N GLU A 59 -1.58 5.51 9.33
CA GLU A 59 -0.92 4.27 9.70
C GLU A 59 -1.75 3.46 10.70
N VAL A 60 -1.92 2.17 10.43
CA VAL A 60 -2.57 1.21 11.31
C VAL A 60 -1.57 0.12 11.67
N HIS A 61 -1.64 -0.36 12.89
CA HIS A 61 -0.72 -1.37 13.41
C HIS A 61 -1.47 -2.59 13.91
N PRO A 62 -0.89 -3.80 13.74
CA PRO A 62 -1.49 -4.99 14.29
C PRO A 62 -1.55 -4.92 15.82
N SER A 63 -2.65 -5.42 16.38
CA SER A 63 -2.87 -5.55 17.82
C SER A 63 -2.73 -7.00 18.31
N ASP A 64 -3.09 -7.97 17.47
CA ASP A 64 -2.93 -9.41 17.68
C ASP A 64 -2.58 -10.08 16.34
N TRP A 65 -1.31 -9.97 15.98
CA TRP A 65 -0.80 -10.40 14.69
C TRP A 65 -1.02 -11.90 14.45
N PHE A 66 -0.63 -12.73 15.41
CA PHE A 66 -0.55 -14.18 15.18
C PHE A 66 -1.92 -14.87 15.21
N ASN A 67 -2.83 -14.42 16.08
CA ASN A 67 -4.09 -15.14 16.31
C ASN A 67 -5.25 -14.57 15.51
N VAL A 68 -5.25 -13.26 15.22
CA VAL A 68 -6.39 -12.58 14.59
C VAL A 68 -6.04 -12.07 13.21
N GLU A 69 -4.96 -11.30 13.06
CA GLU A 69 -4.80 -10.45 11.87
C GLU A 69 -4.10 -11.17 10.71
N LYS A 70 -3.06 -11.96 10.97
CA LYS A 70 -2.30 -12.68 9.94
C LYS A 70 -3.19 -13.60 9.07
N PRO A 71 -4.13 -14.40 9.62
CA PRO A 71 -4.97 -15.27 8.79
C PRO A 71 -5.96 -14.52 7.90
N LEU A 72 -6.21 -13.24 8.17
CA LEU A 72 -7.19 -12.42 7.42
C LEU A 72 -6.57 -11.74 6.20
N LEU A 73 -5.25 -11.57 6.17
CA LEU A 73 -4.55 -10.96 5.05
C LEU A 73 -4.37 -11.96 3.91
N LYS A 74 -4.50 -11.49 2.67
CA LYS A 74 -4.40 -12.30 1.44
C LYS A 74 -3.19 -13.23 1.39
N PHE A 75 -2.03 -12.75 1.85
CA PHE A 75 -0.78 -13.52 1.88
C PHE A 75 -0.28 -13.81 3.30
N GLY A 76 -1.01 -13.38 4.34
CA GLY A 76 -0.54 -13.48 5.72
C GLY A 76 0.79 -12.76 5.97
N THR A 77 1.05 -11.70 5.22
CA THR A 77 2.28 -10.90 5.28
C THR A 77 1.95 -9.42 5.44
N LEU A 78 2.92 -8.69 5.98
CA LEU A 78 2.93 -7.24 6.08
C LEU A 78 4.23 -6.74 5.43
N PRO A 79 4.25 -5.54 4.81
CA PRO A 79 3.20 -4.53 4.79
C PRO A 79 2.06 -4.75 3.80
N VAL A 80 0.94 -4.07 4.07
CA VAL A 80 -0.20 -3.93 3.16
C VAL A 80 -0.61 -2.46 3.07
N LEU A 81 -0.89 -1.98 1.86
CA LEU A 81 -1.39 -0.65 1.60
C LEU A 81 -2.81 -0.75 1.02
N TYR A 82 -3.77 -0.10 1.66
CA TYR A 82 -5.10 0.10 1.09
C TYR A 82 -5.16 1.48 0.43
N GLU A 83 -5.40 1.51 -0.88
CA GLU A 83 -5.63 2.73 -1.63
C GLU A 83 -7.14 2.94 -1.79
N HIS A 84 -7.62 4.10 -1.36
CA HIS A 84 -9.03 4.47 -1.40
C HIS A 84 -9.25 5.54 -2.47
N SER A 85 -10.22 5.32 -3.35
CA SER A 85 -10.73 6.42 -4.15
C SER A 85 -11.32 7.48 -3.22
N ARG A 86 -11.21 8.74 -3.61
CA ARG A 86 -11.72 9.85 -2.78
C ARG A 86 -13.20 9.77 -2.46
N ASP A 87 -13.99 9.16 -3.35
CA ASP A 87 -15.41 8.93 -3.13
C ASP A 87 -15.72 7.70 -2.26
N GLY A 88 -14.69 6.99 -1.79
CA GLY A 88 -14.77 5.81 -0.94
C GLY A 88 -15.37 4.57 -1.60
N LYS A 89 -15.67 4.61 -2.90
CA LYS A 89 -16.32 3.49 -3.60
C LYS A 89 -15.35 2.38 -4.00
N VAL A 90 -14.08 2.74 -4.20
CA VAL A 90 -13.04 1.82 -4.63
C VAL A 90 -11.98 1.74 -3.55
N VAL A 91 -11.77 0.52 -3.05
CA VAL A 91 -10.69 0.20 -2.13
C VAL A 91 -9.87 -0.92 -2.75
N VAL A 92 -8.58 -0.70 -2.93
CA VAL A 92 -7.67 -1.71 -3.49
C VAL A 92 -6.59 -2.04 -2.48
N GLU A 93 -6.44 -3.33 -2.22
CA GLU A 93 -5.35 -3.88 -1.42
C GLU A 93 -4.11 -4.10 -2.29
N HIS A 94 -3.02 -3.42 -1.92
CA HIS A 94 -1.68 -3.67 -2.45
C HIS A 94 -0.86 -4.35 -1.35
N ALA A 95 -0.68 -5.66 -1.48
CA ALA A 95 0.15 -6.47 -0.59
C ALA A 95 1.57 -6.62 -1.17
N GLU A 96 2.51 -7.02 -0.31
CA GLU A 96 3.95 -7.13 -0.57
C GLU A 96 4.65 -5.76 -0.74
N ALA A 97 5.74 -5.56 0.02
CA ALA A 97 6.44 -4.27 0.09
C ALA A 97 6.87 -3.75 -1.29
N MET A 98 7.53 -4.59 -2.09
CA MET A 98 8.01 -4.20 -3.41
C MET A 98 6.85 -3.81 -4.35
N GLY A 99 5.74 -4.55 -4.32
CA GLY A 99 4.58 -4.29 -5.19
C GLY A 99 3.92 -2.94 -4.88
N LEU A 100 3.64 -2.68 -3.59
CA LEU A 100 3.02 -1.42 -3.18
C LEU A 100 3.98 -0.23 -3.33
N GLU A 101 5.29 -0.41 -3.14
CA GLU A 101 6.28 0.66 -3.29
C GLU A 101 6.43 1.09 -4.76
N ILE A 102 6.45 0.14 -5.69
CA ILE A 102 6.42 0.43 -7.13
C ILE A 102 5.12 1.14 -7.52
N ARG A 103 3.98 0.70 -6.97
CA ARG A 103 2.68 1.35 -7.20
C ARG A 103 2.68 2.81 -6.75
N LEU A 104 3.17 3.09 -5.53
CA LEU A 104 3.29 4.45 -4.98
C LEU A 104 4.27 5.30 -5.79
N ALA A 105 5.47 4.76 -6.09
CA ALA A 105 6.46 5.46 -6.88
C ALA A 105 5.91 5.84 -8.26
N ARG A 106 5.21 4.93 -8.94
CA ARG A 106 4.55 5.24 -10.22
C ARG A 106 3.45 6.28 -10.06
N LYS A 107 2.60 6.18 -9.04
CA LYS A 107 1.51 7.13 -8.79
C LYS A 107 2.02 8.55 -8.60
N PHE A 108 3.15 8.69 -7.91
CA PHE A 108 3.75 9.99 -7.58
C PHE A 108 4.84 10.44 -8.58
N GLY A 109 5.03 9.72 -9.68
CA GLY A 109 6.00 10.10 -10.71
C GLY A 109 7.47 9.96 -10.27
N LEU A 110 7.76 9.07 -9.33
CA LEU A 110 9.08 8.81 -8.75
C LEU A 110 9.79 7.59 -9.35
N LEU A 111 9.20 6.97 -10.37
CA LEU A 111 9.73 5.77 -11.03
C LEU A 111 10.40 6.06 -12.38
N GLY A 112 10.87 7.29 -12.57
CA GLY A 112 11.49 7.74 -13.82
C GLY A 112 10.48 8.19 -14.88
N ALA A 113 10.96 8.96 -15.86
CA ALA A 113 10.14 9.51 -16.95
C ALA A 113 10.06 8.61 -18.18
N ASN A 114 10.88 7.55 -18.24
CA ASN A 114 10.97 6.64 -19.37
C ASN A 114 11.43 5.24 -18.93
N ALA A 115 11.32 4.28 -19.85
CA ALA A 115 11.62 2.87 -19.58
C ALA A 115 13.08 2.62 -19.13
N PHE A 116 14.04 3.43 -19.60
CA PHE A 116 15.43 3.29 -19.19
C PHE A 116 15.62 3.71 -17.73
N GLU A 117 15.12 4.89 -17.34
CA GLU A 117 15.17 5.38 -15.95
C GLU A 117 14.43 4.45 -14.99
N GLU A 118 13.21 4.02 -15.34
CA GLU A 118 12.43 3.05 -14.54
C GLU A 118 13.25 1.79 -14.28
N THR A 119 13.88 1.24 -15.32
CA THR A 119 14.71 0.03 -15.20
C THR A 119 15.91 0.24 -14.28
N GLN A 120 16.58 1.40 -14.36
CA GLN A 120 17.71 1.71 -13.47
C GLN A 120 17.26 1.81 -12.01
N ILE A 121 16.16 2.52 -11.75
CA ILE A 121 15.60 2.68 -10.40
C ILE A 121 15.21 1.33 -9.81
N LEU A 122 14.49 0.51 -10.58
CA LEU A 122 14.11 -0.85 -10.15
C LEU A 122 15.32 -1.75 -9.95
N GLY A 123 16.38 -1.58 -10.75
CA GLY A 123 17.64 -2.30 -10.59
C GLY A 123 18.32 -2.02 -9.25
N PHE A 124 18.39 -0.76 -8.82
CA PHE A 124 18.90 -0.40 -7.49
C PHE A 124 17.97 -0.85 -6.37
N PHE A 125 16.67 -0.63 -6.54
CA PHE A 125 15.66 -0.93 -5.52
C PHE A 125 15.53 -2.44 -5.24
N SER A 126 15.68 -3.28 -6.27
CA SER A 126 15.63 -4.75 -6.14
C SER A 126 16.98 -5.38 -5.75
N ASN A 127 18.05 -4.58 -5.61
CA ASN A 127 19.38 -5.10 -5.33
C ASN A 127 19.50 -5.54 -3.86
N THR A 128 19.83 -6.82 -3.66
CA THR A 128 20.00 -7.43 -2.33
C THR A 128 21.44 -7.46 -1.83
N ARG A 129 22.39 -6.90 -2.60
CA ARG A 129 23.83 -6.83 -2.29
C ARG A 129 24.27 -5.44 -1.81
N ALA A 130 23.36 -4.70 -1.18
CA ALA A 130 23.68 -3.43 -0.53
C ALA A 130 24.58 -3.64 0.70
#